data_AF-A0A6C0UA57-F1
#
_entry.id   AF-A0A6C0UA57-F1
#
_cell.length_a   1.000
_cell.length_b   1.000
_cell.length_c   1.000
_cell.angle_alpha   90.00
_cell.angle_beta   90.00
_cell.angle_gamma   90.00
#
_symmetry.space_group_name_H-M   'P 1'
#
loop_
_entity.id
_entity.type
_entity.pdbx_description
1 polymer ?
#
loop_
_entity_poly.entity_id
_entity_poly.type
_entity_poly.pdbx_seq_one_letter_code
_entity_poly.pdbx_strand_id
1 'polypeptide(L)'
;MLSMLSAAPVMLAQLLTTVVLILFLLVFGPRLFVAFVNIFPTIHDKRRSILLLRKTQIELSRYILTVSAINSLLGLTTAAALWLLGVQDALLWGVLVGMLNFAPYVGP
;
A
#
# COMPACT_ATOMS: atom_id res chain seq x y z
N MET A 1 -28.92 -14.55 -3.70
CA MET A 1 -28.84 -13.18 -3.15
C MET A 1 -28.45 -13.17 -1.65
N LEU A 2 -28.98 -14.07 -0.81
CA LEU A 2 -28.58 -14.20 0.61
C LEU A 2 -27.13 -14.68 0.85
N SER A 3 -26.56 -15.46 -0.08
CA SER A 3 -25.16 -15.93 -0.01
C SER A 3 -24.11 -14.81 -0.18
N MET A 4 -24.47 -13.69 -0.81
CA MET A 4 -23.60 -12.52 -0.96
C MET A 4 -23.51 -11.71 0.35
N LEU A 5 -24.60 -11.69 1.14
CA LEU A 5 -24.64 -11.02 2.44
C LEU A 5 -23.82 -11.76 3.51
N SER A 6 -23.77 -13.10 3.47
CA SER A 6 -22.94 -13.89 4.39
C SER A 6 -21.46 -13.94 4.00
N ALA A 7 -21.13 -13.63 2.74
CA ALA A 7 -19.75 -13.56 2.25
C ALA A 7 -19.07 -12.22 2.58
N ALA A 8 -19.84 -11.15 2.76
CA ALA A 8 -19.29 -9.81 3.03
C ALA A 8 -18.39 -9.74 4.30
N PRO A 9 -18.73 -10.36 5.45
CA PRO A 9 -17.84 -10.39 6.61
C PRO A 9 -16.55 -11.18 6.35
N VAL A 10 -16.64 -12.27 5.60
CA VAL A 10 -15.48 -13.12 5.25
C VAL A 10 -14.54 -12.35 4.32
N MET A 11 -15.07 -11.65 3.30
CA MET A 11 -14.26 -10.82 2.40
C MET A 11 -13.57 -9.67 3.14
N LEU A 12 -14.26 -9.01 4.07
CA LEU A 12 -13.68 -7.97 4.94
C LEU A 12 -12.55 -8.52 5.81
N ALA A 13 -12.77 -9.68 6.44
CA ALA A 13 -11.75 -10.35 7.23
C ALA A 13 -10.54 -10.77 6.38
N GLN A 14 -10.78 -11.22 5.15
CA GLN A 14 -9.73 -11.60 4.20
C GLN A 14 -8.92 -10.39 3.76
N LEU A 15 -9.57 -9.27 3.42
CA LEU A 15 -8.93 -8.00 3.10
C LEU A 15 -8.08 -7.48 4.27
N LEU A 16 -8.63 -7.47 5.47
CA LEU A 16 -7.90 -7.08 6.69
C LEU A 16 -6.70 -7.99 6.91
N THR A 17 -6.87 -9.30 6.76
CA THR A 17 -5.78 -10.28 6.90
C THR A 17 -4.68 -10.00 5.89
N THR A 18 -5.02 -9.76 4.62
CA THR A 18 -4.05 -9.43 3.58
C THR A 18 -3.31 -8.13 3.90
N VAL A 19 -4.01 -7.08 4.33
CA VAL A 19 -3.38 -5.81 4.72
C VAL A 19 -2.43 -6.02 5.91
N VAL A 20 -2.87 -6.73 6.94
CA VAL A 20 -2.03 -7.05 8.11
C VAL A 20 -0.81 -7.86 7.70
N LEU A 21 -0.96 -8.83 6.78
CA LEU A 21 0.14 -9.67 6.32
C LEU A 21 1.15 -8.87 5.49
N ILE A 22 0.67 -7.96 4.64
CA ILE A 22 1.51 -7.03 3.88
C ILE A 22 2.27 -6.13 4.84
N LEU A 23 1.59 -5.50 5.80
CA LEU A 23 2.22 -4.63 6.79
C LEU A 23 3.24 -5.39 7.64
N PHE A 24 2.89 -6.60 8.08
CA PHE A 24 3.79 -7.49 8.79
C PHE A 24 5.03 -7.81 7.94
N LEU A 25 4.85 -8.19 6.68
CA LEU A 25 5.96 -8.49 5.78
C LEU A 25 6.79 -7.24 5.46
N LEU A 26 6.19 -6.06 5.39
CA LEU A 26 6.91 -4.81 5.13
C LEU A 26 7.78 -4.40 6.34
N VAL A 27 7.22 -4.53 7.55
CA VAL A 27 7.89 -4.15 8.82
C VAL A 27 8.93 -5.19 9.24
N PHE A 28 8.57 -6.47 9.19
CA PHE A 28 9.41 -7.58 9.67
C PHE A 28 10.18 -8.29 8.56
N GLY A 29 9.81 -8.13 7.28
CA GLY A 29 10.48 -8.77 6.14
C GLY A 29 11.99 -8.52 6.09
N PRO A 30 12.49 -7.29 6.31
CA PRO A 30 13.94 -7.07 6.37
C PRO A 30 14.64 -7.88 7.46
N ARG A 31 13.99 -8.06 8.63
CA ARG A 31 14.53 -8.86 9.74
C ARG A 31 14.49 -10.35 9.43
N LEU A 32 13.39 -10.83 8.84
CA LEU A 32 13.25 -12.21 8.38
C LEU A 32 14.31 -12.53 7.32
N PHE A 33 14.49 -11.64 6.33
CA PHE A 33 15.50 -11.80 5.28
C PHE A 33 16.92 -11.85 5.86
N VAL A 34 17.26 -10.98 6.83
CA VAL A 34 18.56 -11.01 7.51
C VAL A 34 18.76 -12.30 8.30
N ALA A 35 17.72 -12.82 8.97
CA ALA A 35 17.80 -14.09 9.67
C ALA A 35 18.03 -15.27 8.70
N PHE A 36 17.30 -15.32 7.58
CA PHE A 36 17.52 -16.30 6.51
C PHE A 36 18.93 -16.25 5.93
N VAL A 37 19.43 -15.05 5.64
CA VAL A 37 20.79 -14.81 5.15
C VAL A 37 21.85 -15.21 6.17
N ASN A 38 21.56 -15.08 7.47
CA ASN A 38 22.48 -15.49 8.54
C ASN A 38 22.60 -17.00 8.71
N ILE A 39 21.57 -17.76 8.36
CA ILE A 39 21.57 -19.23 8.44
C ILE A 39 22.40 -19.86 7.30
N PHE A 40 22.50 -19.19 6.13
CA PHE A 40 23.34 -19.67 5.03
C PHE A 40 24.78 -19.12 5.11
N PRO A 41 25.82 -19.99 5.08
CA PRO A 41 27.22 -19.57 5.20
C PRO A 41 27.78 -18.91 3.93
N THR A 42 27.11 -19.01 2.77
CA THR A 42 27.65 -18.62 1.46
C THR A 42 27.06 -17.31 0.92
N ILE A 43 27.10 -16.23 1.69
CA ILE A 43 26.82 -14.89 1.14
C ILE A 43 28.07 -14.06 1.37
N HIS A 44 28.93 -14.00 0.35
CA HIS A 44 30.21 -13.30 0.38
C HIS A 44 30.08 -11.82 0.79
N ASP A 45 28.93 -11.18 0.52
CA ASP A 45 28.71 -9.74 0.71
C ASP A 45 27.41 -9.37 1.46
N LYS A 46 27.13 -10.03 2.62
CA LYS A 46 25.93 -9.74 3.45
C LYS A 46 25.71 -8.25 3.71
N ARG A 47 26.80 -7.50 3.92
CA ARG A 47 26.79 -6.06 4.20
C ARG A 47 26.28 -5.23 3.01
N ARG A 48 26.60 -5.63 1.78
CA ARG A 48 26.20 -4.93 0.55
C ARG A 48 24.71 -5.11 0.27
N SER A 49 24.19 -6.33 0.47
CA SER A 49 22.75 -6.62 0.33
C SER A 49 21.89 -5.83 1.32
N ILE A 50 22.33 -5.72 2.59
CA ILE A 50 21.62 -4.93 3.62
C ILE A 50 21.64 -3.44 3.29
N LEU A 51 22.76 -2.92 2.78
CA LEU A 51 22.87 -1.51 2.37
C LEU A 51 21.95 -1.19 1.18
N LEU A 52 21.88 -2.07 0.19
CA LEU A 52 20.95 -1.94 -0.94
C LEU A 52 19.50 -1.93 -0.46
N LEU A 53 19.11 -2.90 0.38
CA LEU A 53 17.76 -3.00 0.91
C LEU A 53 17.34 -1.73 1.67
N ARG A 54 18.21 -1.19 2.53
CA ARG A 54 17.94 0.06 3.26
C ARG A 54 17.77 1.25 2.32
N LYS A 55 18.59 1.36 1.27
CA LYS A 55 18.45 2.44 0.27
C LYS A 55 17.11 2.34 -0.45
N THR A 56 16.76 1.16 -0.95
CA THR A 56 15.48 0.93 -1.63
C THR A 56 14.30 1.21 -0.70
N GLN A 57 14.39 0.84 0.58
CA GLN A 57 13.35 1.13 1.57
C GLN A 57 13.12 2.64 1.76
N ILE A 58 14.19 3.43 1.85
CA ILE A 58 14.10 4.89 2.01
C ILE A 58 13.47 5.53 0.77
N GLU A 59 13.91 5.12 -0.42
CA GLU A 59 13.35 5.63 -1.68
C GLU A 59 11.88 5.24 -1.84
N LEU A 60 11.51 3.99 -1.55
CA LEU A 60 10.13 3.53 -1.54
C LEU A 60 9.28 4.33 -0.54
N SER A 61 9.78 4.54 0.67
CA SER A 61 9.07 5.33 1.68
C SER A 61 8.82 6.75 1.20
N ARG A 62 9.81 7.37 0.56
CA ARG A 62 9.68 8.73 0.02
C ARG A 62 8.69 8.78 -1.13
N TYR A 63 8.76 7.83 -2.05
CA TYR A 63 7.82 7.69 -3.16
C TYR A 63 6.37 7.52 -2.68
N ILE A 64 6.14 6.59 -1.74
CA ILE A 64 4.81 6.34 -1.18
C ILE A 64 4.27 7.61 -0.50
N LEU A 65 5.10 8.34 0.24
CA LEU A 65 4.71 9.62 0.84
C LEU A 65 4.32 10.65 -0.22
N THR A 66 5.11 10.81 -1.28
CA THR A 66 4.82 11.74 -2.37
C THR A 66 3.52 11.38 -3.09
N VAL A 67 3.34 10.12 -3.48
CA VAL A 67 2.09 9.63 -4.11
C VAL A 67 0.89 9.81 -3.18
N SER A 68 1.04 9.52 -1.89
CA SER A 68 -0.04 9.71 -0.91
C SER A 68 -0.47 11.18 -0.81
N ALA A 69 0.49 12.11 -0.83
CA ALA A 69 0.20 13.54 -0.80
C ALA A 69 -0.53 14.00 -2.07
N ILE A 70 -0.07 13.57 -3.25
CA ILE A 70 -0.69 13.88 -4.54
C ILE A 70 -2.12 13.33 -4.58
N ASN A 71 -2.31 12.07 -4.22
CA ASN A 71 -3.63 11.43 -4.23
C ASN A 71 -4.59 12.01 -3.20
N SER A 72 -4.10 12.41 -2.04
CA SER A 72 -4.92 13.12 -1.04
C SER A 72 -5.38 14.46 -1.58
N LEU A 73 -4.49 15.23 -2.20
CA LEU A 73 -4.83 16.52 -2.80
C LEU A 73 -5.84 16.34 -3.93
N LEU A 74 -5.63 15.36 -4.81
CA LEU A 74 -6.53 15.00 -5.90
C LEU A 74 -7.92 14.57 -5.39
N GLY A 75 -7.97 13.73 -4.37
CA GLY A 75 -9.23 13.29 -3.77
C GLY A 75 -10.00 14.45 -3.14
N LEU A 76 -9.31 15.36 -2.44
CA LEU A 76 -9.89 16.56 -1.84
C LEU A 76 -10.42 17.53 -2.91
N THR A 77 -9.64 17.82 -3.95
CA THR A 77 -10.08 18.71 -5.04
C THR A 77 -11.26 18.12 -5.80
N THR A 78 -11.27 16.80 -6.02
CA THR A 78 -12.38 16.10 -6.66
C THR A 78 -13.64 16.12 -5.80
N ALA A 79 -13.52 15.84 -4.49
CA ALA A 79 -14.65 15.94 -3.56
C ALA A 79 -15.22 17.37 -3.51
N ALA A 80 -14.35 18.38 -3.45
CA ALA A 80 -14.76 19.79 -3.44
C ALA A 80 -15.48 20.16 -4.74
N ALA A 81 -14.97 19.74 -5.91
CA ALA A 81 -15.61 19.98 -7.19
C ALA A 81 -16.99 19.32 -7.29
N LEU A 82 -17.10 18.06 -6.88
CA LEU A 82 -18.37 17.32 -6.89
C LEU A 82 -19.39 17.91 -5.91
N TRP A 83 -18.93 18.39 -4.75
CA TRP A 83 -19.78 19.06 -3.77
C TRP A 83 -20.34 20.38 -4.33
N LEU A 84 -19.51 21.19 -5.00
CA LEU A 84 -19.95 22.43 -5.66
C LEU A 84 -20.94 22.16 -6.81
N LEU A 85 -20.83 21.01 -7.47
CA LEU A 85 -21.75 20.57 -8.53
C LEU A 85 -23.04 19.94 -8.00
N GLY A 86 -23.21 19.80 -6.68
CA GLY A 86 -24.40 19.22 -6.07
C GLY A 86 -24.51 17.69 -6.23
N VAL A 87 -23.40 17.01 -6.52
CA VAL A 87 -23.37 15.55 -6.64
C VAL A 87 -23.50 14.91 -5.25
N GLN A 88 -24.43 13.98 -5.10
CA GLN A 88 -24.59 13.20 -3.87
C GLN A 88 -23.35 12.34 -3.61
N ASP A 89 -23.02 12.12 -2.34
CA ASP A 89 -21.85 11.33 -1.94
C ASP A 89 -20.50 11.82 -2.52
N ALA A 90 -20.35 13.13 -2.75
CA ALA A 90 -19.12 13.75 -3.26
C ALA A 90 -17.84 13.34 -2.51
N LEU A 91 -17.93 13.17 -1.18
CA LEU A 91 -16.83 12.70 -0.34
C LEU A 91 -16.43 11.26 -0.69
N LEU A 92 -17.41 10.37 -0.89
CA LEU A 92 -17.17 8.97 -1.25
C LEU A 92 -16.44 8.88 -2.59
N TRP A 93 -16.86 9.68 -3.58
CA TRP A 93 -16.20 9.74 -4.88
C TRP A 93 -14.78 10.30 -4.79
N GLY A 94 -14.54 11.37 -4.00
CA GLY A 94 -13.19 11.90 -3.81
C GLY A 94 -12.26 10.91 -3.11
N VAL A 95 -12.75 10.17 -2.12
CA VAL A 95 -11.99 9.10 -1.46
C VAL A 95 -11.67 7.98 -2.45
N LEU A 96 -12.64 7.54 -3.26
CA LEU A 96 -12.40 6.53 -4.30
C LEU A 96 -11.34 6.99 -5.30
N VAL A 97 -11.40 8.25 -5.75
CA VAL A 97 -10.41 8.81 -6.67
C VAL A 97 -9.01 8.83 -6.05
N GLY A 98 -8.88 9.25 -4.80
CA GLY A 98 -7.60 9.24 -4.08
C GLY A 98 -7.07 7.82 -3.83
N MET A 99 -7.94 6.85 -3.55
CA MET A 99 -7.54 5.46 -3.31
C MET A 99 -7.18 4.71 -4.59
N LEU A 100 -7.99 4.83 -5.65
CA LEU A 100 -7.77 4.10 -6.91
C LEU A 100 -6.56 4.63 -7.67
N ASN A 101 -6.15 5.89 -7.45
CA ASN A 101 -4.92 6.45 -8.02
C ASN A 101 -3.63 5.99 -7.31
N PHE A 102 -3.70 5.09 -6.32
CA PHE A 102 -2.50 4.38 -5.86
C PHE A 102 -1.98 3.36 -6.89
N ALA A 103 -2.62 3.23 -8.06
CA ALA A 103 -2.21 2.36 -9.15
C ALA A 103 -0.69 2.51 -9.41
N PRO A 104 0.13 1.50 -9.05
CA PRO A 104 1.53 1.52 -9.38
C PRO A 104 1.64 1.50 -10.90
N TYR A 105 2.43 2.41 -11.46
CA TYR A 105 2.75 2.40 -12.88
C TYR A 105 3.54 1.12 -13.17
N VAL A 106 2.83 0.06 -13.57
CA VAL A 106 3.44 -1.12 -14.18
C VAL A 106 3.78 -0.67 -15.61
N GLY A 107 4.90 0.02 -15.77
CA GLY A 107 5.48 0.22 -17.09
C GLY A 107 5.83 -1.15 -17.70
N PRO A 108 5.87 -1.28 -19.04
CA PRO A 108 6.46 -2.44 -19.69
C PRO A 108 7.91 -2.67 -19.27
#